data_AF-A0A2M7D1F5-F1
#
_entry.id   AF-A0A2M7D1F5-F1
#
_cell.length_a   1.000
_cell.length_b   1.000
_cell.length_c   1.000
_cell.angle_alpha   90.00
_cell.angle_beta   90.00
_cell.angle_gamma   90.00
#
_symmetry.space_group_name_H-M   'P 1'
#
loop_
_entity.id
_entity.type
_entity.pdbx_description
1 polymer ?
#
loop_
_entity_poly.entity_id
_entity_poly.type
_entity_poly.pdbx_seq_one_letter_code
_entity_poly.pdbx_strand_id
1 'polypeptide(L)'
;MKYTLQFRIWHWVNAVIVLGLLGTVFLRKTFLSWRTNSEILMTQLGEMGTEITQAQAKILAKAVRAGMWEWHIILGYALAALILFRIYLYFKDSSEKKKFTALEPRNKARYILYYLFYAAVTFMAVSGLVIHFHESLSLSKEFAKEVAEIHEFVYNAILIFVVVHVAGVIVSESREENGLISSMFNGKA
;
A
#
# COMPACT_ATOMS: atom_id res chain seq x y z
N MET A 1 -7.47 -11.33 22.79
CA MET A 1 -6.86 -12.40 21.96
C MET A 1 -5.35 -12.36 22.14
N LYS A 2 -4.64 -13.48 22.21
CA LYS A 2 -3.16 -13.46 22.32
C LYS A 2 -2.54 -13.55 20.92
N TYR A 3 -2.01 -12.44 20.42
CA TYR A 3 -1.30 -12.40 19.14
C TYR A 3 0.16 -12.82 19.32
N THR A 4 0.64 -13.75 18.48
CA THR A 4 2.04 -14.20 18.52
C THR A 4 2.99 -13.04 18.21
N LEU A 5 4.22 -13.09 18.74
CA LEU A 5 5.23 -12.06 18.48
C LEU A 5 5.51 -11.92 16.96
N GLN A 6 5.64 -13.05 16.26
CA GLN A 6 5.88 -13.08 14.82
C GLN A 6 4.77 -12.38 14.03
N PHE A 7 3.51 -12.64 14.40
CA PHE A 7 2.37 -11.98 13.77
C PHE A 7 2.36 -10.47 14.03
N ARG A 8 2.63 -10.03 15.27
CA ARG A 8 2.63 -8.61 15.64
C ARG A 8 3.73 -7.84 14.91
N ILE A 9 4.95 -8.38 14.87
CA ILE A 9 6.07 -7.79 14.11
C ILE A 9 5.68 -7.67 12.64
N TRP A 10 5.19 -8.77 12.05
CA TRP A 10 4.75 -8.76 10.66
C TRP A 10 3.67 -7.70 10.40
N HIS A 11 2.66 -7.60 11.27
CA HIS A 11 1.57 -6.65 11.13
C HIS A 11 2.07 -5.20 11.12
N TRP A 12 2.90 -4.80 12.09
CA TRP A 12 3.38 -3.43 12.19
C TRP A 12 4.36 -3.06 11.06
N VAL A 13 5.25 -3.98 10.68
CA VAL A 13 6.12 -3.76 9.52
C VAL A 13 5.27 -3.63 8.24
N ASN A 14 4.28 -4.50 8.05
CA ASN A 14 3.35 -4.41 6.93
C ASN A 14 2.57 -3.09 6.92
N ALA A 15 2.11 -2.62 8.08
CA ALA A 15 1.42 -1.32 8.20
C ALA A 15 2.32 -0.16 7.77
N VAL A 16 3.59 -0.12 8.21
CA VAL A 16 4.56 0.91 7.80
C VAL A 16 4.80 0.87 6.29
N ILE A 17 4.98 -0.32 5.71
CA ILE A 17 5.19 -0.47 4.26
C ILE A 17 3.97 -0.01 3.47
N VAL A 18 2.76 -0.43 3.86
CA VAL A 18 1.52 -0.02 3.19
C VAL A 18 1.32 1.50 3.29
N LEU A 19 1.53 2.09 4.47
CA LEU A 19 1.44 3.54 4.64
C LEU A 19 2.48 4.30 3.81
N GLY A 20 3.72 3.79 3.70
CA GLY A 20 4.75 4.35 2.84
C GLY A 20 4.40 4.27 1.34
N LEU A 21 3.84 3.14 0.89
CA LEU A 21 3.33 2.99 -0.48
C LEU A 21 2.16 3.94 -0.76
N LEU A 22 1.25 4.12 0.21
CA LEU A 22 0.18 5.10 0.07
C LEU A 22 0.72 6.53 0.00
N GLY A 23 1.66 6.87 0.89
CA GLY A 23 2.29 8.18 0.96
C GLY A 23 3.04 8.58 -0.31
N THR A 24 3.78 7.66 -0.92
CA THR A 24 4.50 7.90 -2.18
C THR A 24 3.56 8.24 -3.34
N VAL A 25 2.42 7.55 -3.46
CA VAL A 25 1.39 7.87 -4.47
C VAL A 25 0.70 9.20 -4.16
N PHE A 26 0.39 9.46 -2.89
CA PHE A 26 -0.15 10.73 -2.44
C PHE A 26 0.77 11.89 -2.84
N LEU A 27 2.06 11.81 -2.54
CA LEU A 27 3.07 12.80 -2.94
C LEU A 27 3.09 12.97 -4.46
N ARG A 28 3.12 11.88 -5.24
CA ARG A 28 3.14 11.91 -6.71
C ARG A 28 1.94 12.63 -7.32
N LYS A 29 0.75 12.47 -6.73
CA LYS A 29 -0.51 13.06 -7.22
C LYS A 29 -0.70 14.51 -6.77
N THR A 30 -0.04 14.91 -5.68
CA THR A 30 -0.17 16.24 -5.08
C THR A 30 1.13 17.05 -5.28
N PHE A 31 1.96 17.13 -4.25
CA PHE A 31 3.15 17.99 -4.18
C PHE A 31 4.17 17.72 -5.29
N LEU A 32 4.31 16.47 -5.74
CA LEU A 32 5.27 16.02 -6.76
C LEU A 32 4.60 15.74 -8.11
N SER A 33 3.44 16.35 -8.37
CA SER A 33 2.78 16.30 -9.68
C SER A 33 3.68 16.92 -10.74
N TRP A 34 3.94 16.19 -11.82
CA TRP A 34 4.80 16.67 -12.91
C TRP A 34 4.22 17.90 -13.60
N ARG A 35 2.88 18.09 -13.58
CA ARG A 35 2.21 19.23 -14.22
C ARG A 35 2.54 20.52 -13.47
N THR A 36 2.17 20.56 -12.19
CA THR A 36 2.42 21.69 -11.30
C THR A 36 3.91 21.98 -11.16
N ASN A 37 4.75 20.95 -10.99
CA ASN A 37 6.20 21.17 -10.89
C ASN A 37 6.80 21.66 -12.21
N SER A 38 6.27 21.26 -13.37
CA SER A 38 6.76 21.79 -14.66
C SER A 38 6.46 23.27 -14.81
N GLU A 39 5.29 23.73 -14.39
CA GLU A 39 4.91 25.15 -14.41
C GLU A 39 5.81 25.96 -13.47
N ILE A 40 5.99 25.50 -12.22
CA ILE A 40 6.86 26.14 -11.23
C ILE A 40 8.29 26.27 -11.78
N LEU A 41 8.84 25.20 -12.35
CA LEU A 41 10.20 25.22 -12.88
C LEU A 41 10.36 26.19 -14.07
N MET A 42 9.36 26.26 -14.96
CA MET A 42 9.39 27.23 -16.07
C MET A 42 9.39 28.66 -15.56
N THR A 43 8.50 29.00 -14.62
CA THR A 43 8.42 30.35 -14.04
C THR A 43 9.73 30.73 -13.36
N GLN A 44 10.25 29.87 -12.48
CA GLN A 44 11.45 30.17 -11.70
C GLN A 44 12.71 30.27 -12.57
N LEU A 45 12.85 29.41 -13.58
CA LEU A 45 14.00 29.50 -14.50
C LEU A 45 13.91 30.73 -15.41
N GLY A 46 12.71 31.10 -15.87
CA GLY A 46 12.49 32.35 -16.62
C GLY A 46 12.84 33.60 -15.81
N GLU A 47 12.46 33.65 -14.54
CA GLU A 47 12.86 34.72 -13.61
C GLU A 47 14.39 34.80 -13.41
N MET A 48 15.09 33.66 -13.55
CA MET A 48 16.55 33.58 -13.53
C MET A 48 17.21 33.81 -14.90
N GLY A 49 16.45 34.20 -15.92
CA GLY A 49 16.93 34.46 -17.28
C GLY A 49 17.21 33.21 -18.11
N THR A 50 16.69 32.06 -17.70
CA THR A 50 16.82 30.77 -18.41
C THR A 50 15.46 30.29 -18.92
N GLU A 51 15.19 30.57 -20.19
CA GLU A 51 14.00 30.07 -20.85
C GLU A 51 14.14 28.59 -21.21
N ILE A 52 13.13 27.79 -20.84
CA ILE A 52 13.07 26.36 -21.16
C ILE A 52 11.75 26.00 -21.82
N THR A 53 11.79 25.01 -22.70
CA THR A 53 10.58 24.46 -23.33
C THR A 53 9.75 23.65 -22.33
N GLN A 54 8.45 23.50 -22.61
CA GLN A 54 7.56 22.64 -21.83
C GLN A 54 8.05 21.19 -21.76
N ALA A 55 8.70 20.69 -22.83
CA ALA A 55 9.28 19.36 -22.85
C ALA A 55 10.44 19.22 -21.86
N GLN A 56 11.33 20.22 -21.81
CA GLN A 56 12.44 20.27 -20.82
C GLN A 56 11.90 20.39 -19.39
N ALA A 57 10.90 21.24 -19.17
CA ALA A 57 10.27 21.41 -17.85
C ALA A 57 9.65 20.11 -17.34
N LYS A 58 8.98 19.35 -18.21
CA LYS A 58 8.41 18.04 -17.88
C LYS A 58 9.49 17.01 -17.51
N ILE A 59 10.64 17.04 -18.18
CA ILE A 59 11.78 16.16 -17.85
C ILE A 59 12.30 16.49 -16.46
N LEU A 60 12.56 17.76 -16.17
CA LEU A 60 13.03 18.22 -14.86
C LEU A 60 12.03 17.89 -13.75
N ALA A 61 10.74 18.17 -13.95
CA ALA A 61 9.69 17.85 -12.99
C ALA A 61 9.58 16.34 -12.70
N LYS A 62 9.81 15.49 -13.70
CA LYS A 62 9.88 14.04 -13.50
C LYS A 62 11.15 13.62 -12.75
N ALA A 63 12.27 14.31 -12.94
CA ALA A 63 13.52 14.05 -12.21
C ALA A 63 13.37 14.37 -10.71
N VAL A 64 12.69 15.47 -10.36
CA VAL A 64 12.44 15.86 -8.95
C VAL A 64 11.76 14.74 -8.16
N ARG A 65 10.81 14.02 -8.77
CA ARG A 65 10.06 12.94 -8.10
C ARG A 65 10.67 11.54 -8.28
N ALA A 66 11.75 11.41 -9.05
CA ALA A 66 12.33 10.11 -9.41
C ALA A 66 12.78 9.34 -8.16
N GLY A 67 13.53 9.99 -7.26
CA GLY A 67 14.01 9.35 -6.03
C GLY A 67 12.88 8.82 -5.14
N MET A 68 11.75 9.53 -5.03
CA MET A 68 10.57 9.05 -4.31
C MET A 68 9.95 7.82 -5.00
N TRP A 69 9.95 7.78 -6.33
CA TRP A 69 9.42 6.64 -7.08
C TRP A 69 10.28 5.38 -6.93
N GLU A 70 11.60 5.53 -6.82
CA GLU A 70 12.50 4.41 -6.45
C GLU A 70 12.13 3.84 -5.08
N TRP A 71 11.86 4.69 -4.09
CA TRP A 71 11.35 4.24 -2.79
C TRP A 71 10.01 3.51 -2.91
N HIS A 72 9.11 3.95 -3.79
CA HIS A 72 7.86 3.23 -4.04
C HIS A 72 8.12 1.79 -4.53
N ILE A 73 9.08 1.61 -5.45
CA ILE A 73 9.46 0.28 -5.96
C ILE A 73 10.11 -0.58 -4.87
N ILE A 74 11.04 -0.01 -4.09
CA ILE A 74 11.70 -0.71 -2.97
C ILE A 74 10.67 -1.18 -1.93
N LEU A 75 9.73 -0.31 -1.56
CA LEU A 75 8.64 -0.65 -0.65
C LEU A 75 7.72 -1.72 -1.27
N GLY A 76 7.53 -1.72 -2.58
CA GLY A 76 6.80 -2.75 -3.32
C GLY A 76 7.45 -4.13 -3.20
N TYR A 77 8.79 -4.21 -3.33
CA TYR A 77 9.53 -5.46 -3.07
C TYR A 77 9.40 -5.91 -1.61
N ALA A 78 9.49 -4.98 -0.67
CA ALA A 78 9.29 -5.29 0.74
C ALA A 78 7.88 -5.84 1.01
N LEU A 79 6.84 -5.27 0.39
CA LEU A 79 5.46 -5.77 0.48
C LEU A 79 5.35 -7.19 -0.07
N ALA A 80 5.93 -7.46 -1.25
CA ALA A 80 5.93 -8.80 -1.84
C ALA A 80 6.60 -9.83 -0.90
N ALA A 81 7.75 -9.50 -0.33
CA ALA A 81 8.43 -10.36 0.64
C ALA A 81 7.59 -10.60 1.92
N LEU A 82 6.92 -9.57 2.43
CA LEU A 82 6.03 -9.69 3.59
C LEU A 82 4.82 -10.57 3.31
N ILE A 83 4.27 -10.55 2.09
CA ILE A 83 3.16 -11.43 1.70
C ILE A 83 3.63 -12.89 1.67
N LEU A 84 4.80 -13.17 1.09
CA LEU A 84 5.39 -14.51 1.11
C LEU A 84 5.64 -15.01 2.54
N PHE A 85 6.19 -14.14 3.40
CA PHE A 85 6.37 -14.46 4.82
C PHE A 85 5.02 -14.69 5.53
N ARG A 86 3.97 -13.94 5.17
CA ARG A 86 2.63 -14.14 5.74
C ARG A 86 2.04 -15.50 5.37
N ILE A 87 2.21 -15.90 4.11
CA ILE A 87 1.79 -17.22 3.61
C ILE A 87 2.54 -18.31 4.37
N TYR A 88 3.85 -18.17 4.53
CA TYR A 88 4.66 -19.08 5.34
C TYR A 88 4.14 -19.20 6.78
N LEU A 89 3.85 -18.08 7.45
CA LEU A 89 3.26 -18.09 8.80
C LEU A 89 1.89 -18.76 8.84
N TYR A 90 1.07 -18.63 7.80
CA TYR A 90 -0.24 -19.28 7.72
C TYR A 90 -0.13 -20.81 7.71
N PHE A 91 0.87 -21.37 7.02
CA PHE A 91 1.12 -22.82 7.01
C PHE A 91 1.75 -23.34 8.30
N LYS A 92 2.47 -22.50 9.04
CA LYS A 92 3.00 -22.84 10.37
C LYS A 92 1.99 -22.70 11.51
N ASP A 93 0.86 -22.06 11.26
CA ASP A 93 -0.17 -21.85 12.25
C ASP A 93 -0.97 -23.14 12.49
N SER A 94 -0.69 -23.79 13.62
CA SER A 94 -1.37 -25.01 14.10
C SER A 94 -2.60 -24.72 14.96
N SER A 95 -3.04 -23.46 15.06
CA SER A 95 -4.21 -23.12 15.85
C SER A 95 -5.50 -23.73 15.29
N GLU A 96 -6.41 -24.14 16.17
CA GLU A 96 -7.73 -24.61 15.76
C GLU A 96 -8.54 -23.45 15.17
N LYS A 97 -8.77 -23.49 13.86
CA LYS A 97 -9.55 -22.48 13.14
C LYS A 97 -11.02 -22.87 13.18
N LYS A 98 -11.86 -22.03 13.79
CA LYS A 98 -13.33 -22.18 13.67
C LYS A 98 -13.73 -22.11 12.20
N LYS A 99 -14.58 -23.05 11.77
CA LYS A 99 -15.14 -23.04 10.41
C LYS A 99 -15.89 -21.74 10.18
N PHE A 100 -15.71 -21.11 9.01
CA PHE A 100 -16.37 -19.85 8.67
C PHE A 100 -17.90 -19.93 8.81
N THR A 101 -18.50 -21.06 8.48
CA THR A 101 -19.94 -21.32 8.61
C THR A 101 -20.45 -21.22 10.04
N ALA A 102 -19.60 -21.56 11.03
CA ALA A 102 -19.90 -21.54 12.45
C ALA A 102 -19.66 -20.18 13.14
N LEU A 103 -19.31 -19.13 12.39
CA LEU A 103 -19.10 -17.79 12.92
C LEU A 103 -20.40 -16.98 12.98
N GLU A 104 -20.54 -16.18 14.04
CA GLU A 104 -21.55 -15.12 14.14
C GLU A 104 -21.47 -14.13 12.96
N PRO A 105 -22.59 -13.52 12.51
CA PRO A 105 -22.62 -12.63 11.34
C PRO A 105 -21.60 -11.49 11.41
N ARG A 106 -21.45 -10.85 12.57
CA ARG A 106 -20.44 -9.81 12.81
C ARG A 106 -19.02 -10.31 12.58
N ASN A 107 -18.72 -11.54 13.03
CA ASN A 107 -17.41 -12.15 12.83
C ASN A 107 -17.18 -12.50 11.36
N LYS A 108 -18.19 -13.01 10.66
CA LYS A 108 -18.12 -13.27 9.22
C LYS A 108 -17.75 -12.00 8.44
N ALA A 109 -18.37 -10.87 8.76
CA ALA A 109 -18.03 -9.58 8.14
C ALA A 109 -16.56 -9.18 8.37
N ARG A 110 -16.04 -9.33 9.60
CA ARG A 110 -14.62 -9.09 9.90
C ARG A 110 -13.69 -9.99 9.07
N TYR A 111 -14.00 -11.28 8.97
CA TYR A 111 -13.20 -12.23 8.18
C TYR A 111 -13.24 -11.94 6.68
N ILE A 112 -14.41 -11.60 6.12
CA ILE A 112 -14.54 -11.20 4.71
C ILE A 112 -13.66 -9.96 4.45
N LEU A 113 -13.75 -8.96 5.32
CA LEU A 113 -12.94 -7.75 5.22
C LEU A 113 -11.44 -8.06 5.22
N TYR A 114 -10.98 -9.01 6.06
CA TYR A 114 -9.59 -9.47 6.06
C TYR A 114 -9.22 -10.19 4.76
N TYR A 115 -10.06 -11.09 4.24
CA TYR A 115 -9.78 -11.77 2.98
C TYR A 115 -9.71 -10.80 1.81
N LEU A 116 -10.62 -9.82 1.74
CA LEU A 116 -10.59 -8.77 0.74
C LEU A 116 -9.30 -7.94 0.84
N PHE A 117 -8.88 -7.58 2.06
CA PHE A 117 -7.61 -6.89 2.26
C PHE A 117 -6.42 -7.71 1.79
N TYR A 118 -6.32 -8.99 2.19
CA TYR A 118 -5.23 -9.86 1.76
C TYR A 118 -5.20 -10.07 0.24
N ALA A 119 -6.37 -10.23 -0.39
CA ALA A 119 -6.48 -10.30 -1.84
C ALA A 119 -6.03 -9.00 -2.50
N ALA A 120 -6.45 -7.85 -1.98
CA ALA A 120 -6.07 -6.54 -2.49
C ALA A 120 -4.56 -6.30 -2.39
N VAL A 121 -3.92 -6.52 -1.24
CA VAL A 121 -2.47 -6.32 -1.10
C VAL A 121 -1.65 -7.32 -1.93
N THR A 122 -2.15 -8.55 -2.09
CA THR A 122 -1.54 -9.54 -3.00
C THR A 122 -1.62 -9.08 -4.44
N PHE A 123 -2.80 -8.62 -4.88
CA PHE A 123 -2.97 -8.03 -6.19
C PHE A 123 -2.04 -6.83 -6.39
N MET A 124 -1.91 -5.92 -5.42
CA MET A 124 -1.03 -4.76 -5.52
C MET A 124 0.43 -5.16 -5.70
N ALA A 125 0.92 -6.14 -4.94
CA ALA A 125 2.29 -6.64 -5.08
C ALA A 125 2.52 -7.25 -6.47
N VAL A 126 1.62 -8.13 -6.93
CA VAL A 126 1.73 -8.79 -8.24
C VAL A 126 1.64 -7.77 -9.38
N SER A 127 0.61 -6.93 -9.39
CA SER A 127 0.43 -5.91 -10.42
C SER A 127 1.57 -4.90 -10.44
N GLY A 128 2.09 -4.48 -9.28
CA GLY A 128 3.28 -3.62 -9.20
C GLY A 128 4.52 -4.25 -9.83
N LEU A 129 4.77 -5.53 -9.58
CA LEU A 129 5.86 -6.28 -10.21
C LEU A 129 5.64 -6.44 -11.72
N VAL A 130 4.42 -6.73 -12.16
CA VAL A 130 4.07 -6.82 -13.59
C VAL A 130 4.33 -5.49 -14.29
N ILE A 131 3.93 -4.36 -13.70
CA ILE A 131 4.19 -3.03 -14.26
C ILE A 131 5.68 -2.74 -14.31
N HIS A 132 6.44 -3.08 -13.26
CA HIS A 132 7.87 -2.80 -13.21
C HIS A 132 8.68 -3.65 -14.19
N PHE A 133 8.32 -4.92 -14.35
CA PHE A 133 9.06 -5.89 -15.17
C PHE A 133 8.39 -6.20 -16.52
N HIS A 134 7.46 -5.37 -16.99
CA HIS A 134 6.68 -5.69 -18.19
C HIS A 134 7.57 -5.98 -19.41
N GLU A 135 8.68 -5.26 -19.60
CA GLU A 135 9.62 -5.49 -20.69
C GLU A 135 10.36 -6.82 -20.53
N SER A 136 10.83 -7.13 -19.32
CA SER A 136 11.51 -8.40 -19.01
C SER A 136 10.58 -9.61 -19.14
N LEU A 137 9.27 -9.41 -18.97
CA LEU A 137 8.24 -10.42 -19.13
C LEU A 137 7.70 -10.49 -20.58
N SER A 138 8.25 -9.71 -21.52
CA SER A 138 7.77 -9.60 -22.90
C SER A 138 6.29 -9.22 -23.01
N LEU A 139 5.79 -8.40 -22.08
CA LEU A 139 4.42 -7.90 -22.06
C LEU A 139 4.33 -6.56 -22.79
N SER A 140 3.22 -6.36 -23.50
CA SER A 140 2.98 -5.11 -24.25
C SER A 140 2.85 -3.90 -23.31
N LYS A 141 3.20 -2.72 -23.83
CA LYS A 141 3.06 -1.46 -23.08
C LYS A 141 1.59 -1.15 -22.80
N GLU A 142 0.71 -1.54 -23.70
CA GLU A 142 -0.75 -1.42 -23.58
C GLU A 142 -1.25 -2.24 -22.39
N PHE A 143 -0.82 -3.50 -22.27
CA PHE A 143 -1.17 -4.35 -21.14
C PHE A 143 -0.63 -3.79 -19.82
N ALA A 144 0.63 -3.36 -19.79
CA ALA A 144 1.22 -2.75 -18.59
C ALA A 144 0.46 -1.50 -18.15
N LYS A 145 -0.06 -0.71 -19.10
CA LYS A 145 -0.89 0.46 -18.83
C LYS A 145 -2.25 0.07 -18.24
N GLU A 146 -2.94 -0.92 -18.80
CA GLU A 146 -4.20 -1.44 -18.24
C GLU A 146 -4.02 -1.95 -16.81
N VAL A 147 -2.94 -2.71 -16.57
CA VAL A 147 -2.59 -3.19 -15.22
C VAL A 147 -2.33 -1.99 -14.28
N ALA A 148 -1.67 -0.94 -14.75
CA ALA A 148 -1.43 0.27 -13.96
C ALA A 148 -2.73 1.02 -13.60
N GLU A 149 -3.71 1.07 -14.51
CA GLU A 149 -5.02 1.66 -14.24
C GLU A 149 -5.79 0.88 -13.17
N ILE A 150 -5.76 -0.46 -13.23
CA ILE A 150 -6.38 -1.31 -12.19
C ILE A 150 -5.59 -1.22 -10.87
N HIS A 151 -4.27 -1.16 -10.92
CA HIS A 151 -3.41 -0.97 -9.74
C HIS A 151 -3.76 0.35 -9.02
N GLU A 152 -3.95 1.43 -9.78
CA GLU A 152 -4.37 2.72 -9.23
C GLU A 152 -5.81 2.67 -8.67
N PHE A 153 -6.72 1.92 -9.29
CA PHE A 153 -8.05 1.70 -8.77
C PHE A 153 -8.03 0.98 -7.41
N VAL A 154 -7.27 -0.13 -7.30
CA VAL A 154 -7.15 -0.90 -6.06
C VAL A 154 -6.43 -0.10 -4.97
N TYR A 155 -5.46 0.75 -5.33
CA TYR A 155 -4.87 1.72 -4.41
C TYR A 155 -5.94 2.57 -3.70
N ASN A 156 -6.94 3.09 -4.43
CA ASN A 156 -8.00 3.91 -3.82
C ASN A 156 -8.86 3.09 -2.85
N ALA A 157 -9.14 1.82 -3.17
CA ALA A 157 -9.86 0.91 -2.27
C ALA A 157 -9.07 0.64 -0.98
N ILE A 158 -7.75 0.43 -1.08
CA ILE A 158 -6.87 0.25 0.09
C ILE A 158 -6.81 1.51 0.94
N LEU A 159 -6.76 2.70 0.32
CA LEU A 159 -6.79 3.96 1.05
C LEU A 159 -8.04 4.08 1.93
N ILE A 160 -9.22 3.79 1.36
CA ILE A 160 -10.49 3.77 2.11
C ILE A 160 -10.45 2.71 3.22
N PHE A 161 -9.98 1.50 2.89
CA PHE A 161 -9.85 0.41 3.86
C PHE A 161 -8.99 0.82 5.07
N VAL A 162 -7.84 1.47 4.86
CA VAL A 162 -6.94 1.88 5.95
C VAL A 162 -7.65 2.85 6.89
N VAL A 163 -8.35 3.85 6.35
CA VAL A 163 -9.12 4.81 7.16
C VAL A 163 -10.21 4.10 7.96
N VAL A 164 -11.00 3.24 7.30
CA VAL A 164 -12.08 2.48 7.95
C VAL A 164 -11.54 1.52 9.00
N HIS A 165 -10.42 0.86 8.72
CA HIS A 165 -9.76 -0.08 9.64
C HIS A 165 -9.30 0.62 10.91
N VAL A 166 -8.58 1.74 10.78
CA VAL A 166 -8.11 2.52 11.93
C VAL A 166 -9.27 3.08 12.74
N ALA A 167 -10.28 3.65 12.08
CA ALA A 167 -11.49 4.13 12.75
C ALA A 167 -12.22 2.99 13.50
N GLY A 168 -12.36 1.83 12.87
CA GLY A 168 -12.98 0.65 13.47
C GLY A 168 -12.22 0.14 14.71
N VAL A 169 -10.88 0.16 14.67
CA VAL A 169 -10.05 -0.21 15.83
C VAL A 169 -10.24 0.78 16.98
N ILE A 170 -10.24 2.10 16.71
CA ILE A 170 -10.44 3.13 17.73
C ILE A 170 -11.84 3.05 18.37
N VAL A 171 -12.87 2.85 17.55
CA VAL A 171 -14.25 2.68 18.03
C VAL A 171 -14.38 1.41 18.87
N SER A 172 -13.77 0.30 18.45
CA SER A 172 -13.80 -0.95 19.18
C SER A 172 -13.07 -0.86 20.53
N GLU A 173 -11.91 -0.22 20.55
CA GLU A 173 -11.12 0.03 21.77
C GLU A 173 -11.89 0.91 22.78
N SER A 174 -12.68 1.89 22.32
CA SER A 174 -13.38 2.82 23.20
C SER A 174 -14.73 2.32 23.72
N ARG A 175 -15.29 1.25 23.16
CA ARG A 175 -16.66 0.80 23.47
C ARG A 175 -16.76 -0.65 23.92
N GLU A 176 -16.17 -1.58 23.18
CA GLU A 176 -16.62 -2.99 23.19
C GLU A 176 -15.50 -4.00 23.51
N GLU A 177 -14.25 -3.68 23.15
CA GLU A 177 -13.10 -4.57 23.33
C GLU A 177 -11.90 -3.73 23.81
N ASN A 178 -11.89 -3.36 25.11
CA ASN A 178 -10.74 -2.68 25.74
C ASN A 178 -9.48 -3.55 25.62
N GLY A 179 -8.35 -2.97 25.23
CA GLY A 179 -7.05 -3.66 25.16
C GLY A 179 -6.72 -4.29 23.79
N LEU A 180 -7.48 -4.02 22.73
CA LEU A 180 -7.16 -4.48 21.37
C LEU A 180 -5.84 -3.93 20.87
N ILE A 181 -5.66 -2.61 20.96
CA ILE A 181 -4.42 -1.95 20.54
C ILE A 181 -3.27 -2.45 21.41
N SER A 182 -3.47 -2.48 22.74
CA SER A 182 -2.50 -2.98 23.71
C SER A 182 -2.05 -4.40 23.36
N SER A 183 -2.99 -5.30 23.04
CA SER A 183 -2.70 -6.68 22.65
C SER A 183 -1.88 -6.80 21.36
N MET A 184 -2.03 -5.85 20.42
CA MET A 184 -1.20 -5.77 19.21
C MET A 184 0.23 -5.28 19.48
N PHE A 185 0.49 -4.63 20.61
CA PHE A 185 1.81 -4.19 21.03
C PHE A 185 2.49 -5.15 22.00
N ASN A 186 1.78 -5.67 23.01
CA ASN A 186 2.37 -6.48 24.08
C ASN A 186 1.99 -7.97 24.02
N GLY A 187 0.99 -8.37 23.22
CA GLY A 187 0.54 -9.76 23.09
C GLY A 187 -0.23 -10.30 24.30
N LYS A 188 -0.52 -9.45 25.28
CA LYS A 188 -1.33 -9.73 26.47
C LYS A 188 -2.76 -9.22 26.22
N ALA A 189 -3.74 -9.94 26.77
CA ALA A 189 -5.12 -9.48 26.82
C ALA A 189 -5.31 -8.65 28.09
#